data_AF-A0A7V6C7F5-F1
#
_entry.id   AF-A0A7V6C7F5-F1
#
_cell.length_a   1.000
_cell.length_b   1.000
_cell.length_c   1.000
_cell.angle_alpha   90.00
_cell.angle_beta   90.00
_cell.angle_gamma   90.00
#
_symmetry.space_group_name_H-M   'P 1'
#
loop_
_entity.id
_entity.type
_entity.pdbx_description
1 polymer ?
#
loop_
_entity_poly.entity_id
_entity_poly.type
_entity_poly.pdbx_seq_one_letter_code
_entity_poly.pdbx_strand_id
1 'polypeptide(L)'
;MINKMFMMVAVFSITLCLGSAFAAGPNMKPGKWEITTLTEMQGMPMSMPAVTHTQCITGDELIPQSQEANQECQVTDIKTSGDTVSWKIVCSGANGGMEGTGEVTYKGDTMEGTMDMVIQGAGMQVKNKISGKRIGDCD
;
A
#
# COMPACT_ATOMS: atom_id res chain seq x y z
N MET A 1 -2.69 -27.38 -63.94
CA MET A 1 -2.89 -28.84 -63.82
C MET A 1 -2.03 -29.27 -62.62
N ILE A 2 -2.63 -29.52 -61.45
CA ILE A 2 -2.87 -30.88 -60.90
C ILE A 2 -1.51 -31.59 -60.73
N ASN A 3 -0.97 -31.91 -59.55
CA ASN A 3 -1.59 -32.48 -58.35
C ASN A 3 -0.54 -32.56 -57.22
N LYS A 4 -0.99 -32.46 -55.95
CA LYS A 4 -0.76 -33.41 -54.84
C LYS A 4 0.65 -34.02 -54.67
N MET A 5 1.29 -34.08 -53.51
CA MET A 5 0.89 -34.21 -52.11
C MET A 5 2.09 -34.86 -51.41
N PHE A 6 2.17 -34.78 -50.07
CA PHE A 6 3.18 -35.42 -49.20
C PHE A 6 4.56 -34.73 -49.21
N MET A 7 5.18 -34.36 -48.10
CA MET A 7 4.99 -34.75 -46.70
C MET A 7 5.89 -33.83 -45.85
N MET A 8 5.45 -33.49 -44.65
CA MET A 8 6.32 -33.17 -43.51
C MET A 8 6.97 -31.78 -43.44
N VAL A 9 6.17 -30.71 -43.52
CA VAL A 9 6.52 -29.50 -42.77
C VAL A 9 6.10 -29.75 -41.32
N ALA A 10 7.04 -30.22 -40.51
CA ALA A 10 6.84 -30.43 -39.09
C ALA A 10 6.56 -29.07 -38.42
N VAL A 11 5.27 -28.78 -38.25
CA VAL A 11 4.75 -27.69 -37.44
C VAL A 11 5.11 -28.00 -35.99
N PHE A 12 6.30 -27.60 -35.57
CA PHE A 12 6.64 -27.52 -34.15
C PHE A 12 6.03 -26.21 -33.65
N SER A 13 4.72 -26.25 -33.36
CA SER A 13 4.04 -25.21 -32.60
C SER A 13 4.70 -25.13 -31.23
N ILE A 14 5.69 -24.25 -31.10
CA ILE A 14 6.08 -23.66 -29.82
C ILE A 14 4.91 -22.77 -29.43
N THR A 15 3.89 -23.39 -28.83
CA THR A 15 2.88 -22.67 -28.08
C THR A 15 3.58 -22.19 -26.82
N LEU A 16 4.25 -21.04 -26.94
CA LEU A 16 4.76 -20.28 -25.83
C LEU A 16 3.51 -19.87 -25.02
N CYS A 17 3.15 -20.66 -24.01
CA CYS A 17 2.27 -20.20 -22.94
C CYS A 17 3.00 -19.04 -22.27
N LEU A 18 2.81 -17.84 -22.82
CA LEU A 18 2.96 -16.59 -22.12
C LEU A 18 1.95 -16.67 -20.98
N GLY A 19 2.38 -17.27 -19.86
CA GLY A 19 1.71 -17.11 -18.59
C GLY A 19 1.68 -15.61 -18.36
N SER A 20 0.52 -15.01 -18.61
CA SER A 20 0.17 -13.69 -18.14
C SER A 20 0.32 -13.77 -16.62
N ALA A 21 1.49 -13.36 -16.13
CA ALA A 21 1.66 -12.93 -14.76
C ALA A 21 0.72 -11.73 -14.63
N PHE A 22 -0.55 -11.99 -14.34
CA PHE A 22 -1.39 -11.00 -13.73
C PHE A 22 -0.61 -10.62 -12.48
N ALA A 23 -0.04 -9.42 -12.50
CA ALA A 23 0.33 -8.74 -11.28
C ALA A 23 -0.98 -8.57 -10.53
N ALA A 24 -1.38 -9.62 -9.80
CA ALA A 24 -2.44 -9.52 -8.83
C ALA A 24 -1.98 -8.41 -7.90
N GLY A 25 -2.71 -7.30 -7.91
CA GLY A 25 -2.54 -6.27 -6.90
C GLY A 25 -2.73 -6.88 -5.51
N PRO A 26 -2.48 -6.11 -4.45
CA PRO A 26 -2.62 -6.63 -3.11
C PRO A 26 -3.99 -7.27 -2.90
N ASN A 27 -4.07 -8.30 -2.08
CA ASN A 27 -5.32 -8.92 -1.64
C ASN A 27 -6.12 -7.95 -0.76
N MET A 28 -6.58 -6.86 -1.36
CA MET A 28 -7.34 -5.77 -0.78
C MET A 28 -8.71 -5.77 -1.45
N LYS A 29 -9.77 -5.74 -0.63
CA LYS A 29 -11.13 -5.59 -1.13
C LYS A 29 -11.56 -4.13 -1.06
N PRO A 30 -11.92 -3.50 -2.19
CA PRO A 30 -12.44 -2.14 -2.20
C PRO A 30 -13.64 -1.99 -1.25
N GLY A 31 -13.77 -0.83 -0.62
CA GLY A 31 -14.90 -0.51 0.25
C GLY A 31 -14.54 0.42 1.38
N LYS A 32 -15.39 0.42 2.40
CA LYS A 32 -15.26 1.21 3.61
C LYS A 32 -14.47 0.44 4.65
N TRP A 33 -13.42 1.08 5.18
CA TRP A 33 -12.48 0.50 6.12
C TRP A 33 -12.48 1.28 7.43
N GLU A 34 -12.56 0.57 8.55
CA GLU A 34 -12.25 1.10 9.87
C GLU A 34 -10.76 0.88 10.15
N ILE A 35 -10.05 1.94 10.48
CA ILE A 35 -8.59 1.96 10.62
C ILE A 35 -8.25 2.51 11.98
N THR A 36 -7.43 1.78 12.71
CA THR A 36 -6.91 2.16 14.01
C THR A 36 -5.41 2.40 13.90
N THR A 37 -4.97 3.56 14.37
CA THR A 37 -3.55 3.94 14.41
C THR A 37 -3.11 4.12 15.84
N LEU A 38 -2.00 3.47 16.21
CA LEU A 38 -1.34 3.63 17.50
C LEU A 38 0.00 4.34 17.28
N THR A 39 0.14 5.52 17.89
CA THR A 39 1.35 6.34 17.77
C THR A 39 2.26 6.16 18.98
N GLU A 40 3.50 5.78 18.71
CA GLU A 40 4.60 5.64 19.66
C GLU A 40 5.64 6.73 19.36
N MET A 41 5.86 7.65 20.29
CA MET A 41 6.87 8.70 20.17
C MET A 41 8.08 8.41 21.04
N GLN A 42 9.28 8.52 20.46
CA GLN A 42 10.51 8.31 21.21
C GLN A 42 10.66 9.39 22.29
N GLY A 43 10.89 8.96 23.55
CA GLY A 43 11.11 9.86 24.68
C GLY A 43 9.85 10.20 25.50
N MET A 44 8.67 9.69 25.11
CA MET A 44 7.47 9.78 25.94
C MET A 44 7.12 8.40 26.54
N PRO A 45 6.95 8.30 27.88
CA PRO A 45 6.71 7.01 28.55
C PRO A 45 5.29 6.46 28.37
N MET A 46 4.39 7.20 27.72
CA MET A 46 3.02 6.76 27.43
C MET A 46 2.80 6.73 25.92
N SER A 47 2.32 5.59 25.42
CA SER A 47 1.75 5.49 24.08
C SER A 47 0.53 6.41 24.00
N MET A 48 0.42 7.20 22.93
CA MET A 48 -0.78 8.00 22.68
C MET A 48 -2.01 7.07 22.58
N PRO A 49 -3.21 7.55 22.94
CA PRO A 49 -4.42 6.76 22.75
C PRO A 49 -4.56 6.39 21.27
N ALA A 50 -4.98 5.15 21.00
CA ALA A 50 -5.23 4.72 19.64
C ALA A 50 -6.36 5.56 19.02
N VAL A 51 -6.17 6.01 17.79
CA VAL A 51 -7.17 6.78 17.05
C VAL A 51 -7.78 5.88 16.00
N THR A 52 -9.10 5.74 16.05
CA THR A 52 -9.87 4.98 15.07
C THR A 52 -10.64 5.93 14.18
N HIS A 53 -10.57 5.72 12.86
CA HIS A 53 -11.33 6.47 11.87
C HIS A 53 -11.82 5.53 10.77
N THR A 54 -12.73 6.02 9.95
CA THR A 54 -13.26 5.28 8.82
C THR A 54 -12.92 6.03 7.53
N GLN A 55 -12.51 5.30 6.49
CA GLN A 55 -12.26 5.86 5.17
C GLN A 55 -12.65 4.88 4.06
N CYS A 56 -12.87 5.41 2.87
CA CYS A 56 -13.05 4.64 1.66
C CYS A 56 -11.70 4.35 1.02
N ILE A 57 -11.44 3.08 0.70
CA ILE A 57 -10.23 2.62 0.01
C ILE A 57 -10.66 1.96 -1.29
N THR A 58 -10.12 2.45 -2.40
CA THR A 58 -10.34 1.91 -3.75
C THR A 58 -9.11 1.16 -4.25
N GLY A 59 -9.25 0.36 -5.30
CA GLY A 59 -8.14 -0.42 -5.88
C GLY A 59 -6.96 0.43 -6.34
N ASP A 60 -7.22 1.70 -6.67
CA ASP A 60 -6.21 2.63 -7.17
C ASP A 60 -5.54 3.44 -6.04
N GLU A 61 -6.11 3.43 -4.83
CA GLU A 61 -5.66 4.18 -3.64
C GLU A 61 -5.34 3.23 -2.48
N LEU A 62 -4.22 2.50 -2.61
CA LEU A 62 -3.81 1.46 -1.66
C LEU A 62 -3.05 1.99 -0.42
N ILE A 63 -2.93 3.30 -0.27
CA ILE A 63 -2.21 3.92 0.85
C ILE A 63 -3.23 4.55 1.78
N PRO A 64 -3.33 4.10 3.04
CA PRO A 64 -4.22 4.72 4.00
C PRO A 64 -3.83 6.18 4.25
N GLN A 65 -4.79 7.09 4.13
CA GLN A 65 -4.53 8.49 4.46
C GLN A 65 -4.75 8.71 5.96
N SER A 66 -3.76 9.26 6.65
CA SER A 66 -3.99 9.73 8.01
C SER A 66 -4.72 11.07 7.95
N GLN A 67 -5.70 11.28 8.84
CA GLN A 67 -6.39 12.57 8.96
C GLN A 67 -5.42 13.73 9.31
N GLU A 68 -4.26 13.41 9.88
CA GLU A 68 -3.20 14.36 10.20
C GLU A 68 -2.35 14.77 8.98
N ALA A 69 -2.45 14.05 7.85
CA ALA A 69 -1.78 14.38 6.59
C ALA A 69 -2.44 15.56 5.84
N ASN A 70 -3.18 16.42 6.53
CA ASN A 70 -3.70 17.68 6.00
C ASN A 70 -2.60 18.76 5.84
N GLN A 71 -1.33 18.36 5.98
CA GLN A 71 -0.14 19.11 5.60
C GLN A 71 0.23 18.72 4.16
N GLU A 72 0.90 19.60 3.41
CA GLU A 72 1.38 19.28 2.05
C GLU A 72 2.44 18.16 2.11
N CYS A 73 1.96 16.91 2.16
CA CYS A 73 2.76 15.70 2.18
C CYS A 73 2.85 15.11 0.78
N GLN A 74 4.06 15.00 0.25
CA GLN A 74 4.33 14.30 -0.99
C GLN A 74 4.59 12.81 -0.70
N VAL A 75 3.80 11.95 -1.33
CA VAL A 75 4.00 10.51 -1.31
C VAL A 75 4.81 10.11 -2.54
N THR A 76 5.90 9.39 -2.33
CA THR A 76 6.84 8.96 -3.38
C THR A 76 7.28 7.51 -3.16
N ASP A 77 8.03 6.94 -4.11
CA ASP A 77 8.59 5.59 -4.00
C ASP A 77 7.56 4.50 -3.65
N ILE A 78 6.35 4.61 -4.21
CA ILE A 78 5.30 3.60 -4.02
C ILE A 78 5.73 2.30 -4.69
N LYS A 79 5.77 1.23 -3.90
CA LYS A 79 6.14 -0.11 -4.35
C LYS A 79 5.13 -1.12 -3.86
N THR A 80 4.73 -2.00 -4.75
CA THR A 80 3.84 -3.11 -4.45
C THR A 80 4.60 -4.41 -4.64
N SER A 81 4.61 -5.26 -3.62
CA SER A 81 5.23 -6.58 -3.62
C SER A 81 4.25 -7.59 -3.05
N GLY A 82 3.52 -8.28 -3.92
CA GLY A 82 2.42 -9.16 -3.53
C GLY A 82 1.33 -8.37 -2.79
N ASP A 83 1.06 -8.76 -1.54
CA ASP A 83 0.04 -8.15 -0.69
C ASP A 83 0.49 -6.90 0.05
N THR A 84 1.78 -6.55 -0.05
CA THR A 84 2.37 -5.43 0.69
C THR A 84 2.59 -4.23 -0.22
N VAL A 85 2.13 -3.07 0.22
CA VAL A 85 2.39 -1.75 -0.37
C VAL A 85 3.30 -0.98 0.56
N SER A 86 4.38 -0.42 0.03
CA SER A 86 5.30 0.45 0.77
C SER A 86 5.45 1.78 0.04
N TRP A 87 5.69 2.84 0.80
CA TRP A 87 5.83 4.20 0.27
C TRP A 87 6.76 5.04 1.14
N LYS A 88 7.22 6.15 0.58
CA LYS A 88 7.86 7.23 1.31
C LYS A 88 6.94 8.43 1.38
N ILE A 89 7.02 9.15 2.48
CA ILE A 89 6.31 10.40 2.68
C ILE A 89 7.30 11.51 3.02
N VAL A 90 7.10 12.68 2.44
CA VAL A 90 7.84 13.91 2.77
C VAL A 90 6.83 15.03 2.93
N CYS A 91 6.65 15.54 4.13
CA CYS A 91 5.78 16.66 4.43
C CYS A 91 6.60 17.93 4.64
N SER A 92 6.29 18.97 3.87
CA SER A 92 6.80 20.30 4.13
C SER A 92 6.02 20.95 5.27
N GLY A 93 6.72 21.50 6.27
CA GLY A 93 6.09 22.13 7.43
C GLY A 93 7.01 23.14 8.12
N ALA A 94 6.41 24.12 8.78
CA ALA A 94 7.11 25.25 9.43
C ALA A 94 8.16 24.82 10.48
N ASN A 95 8.05 23.60 11.03
CA ASN A 95 8.94 23.03 12.04
C ASN A 95 10.06 22.15 11.44
N GLY A 96 10.55 22.47 10.23
CA GLY A 96 11.67 21.77 9.60
C GLY A 96 11.29 20.57 8.74
N GLY A 97 10.00 20.30 8.53
CA GLY A 97 9.51 19.19 7.72
C GLY A 97 9.53 17.83 8.43
N MET A 98 8.85 16.86 7.82
CA MET A 98 8.73 15.49 8.30
C MET A 98 9.02 14.54 7.14
N GLU A 99 9.80 13.51 7.40
CA GLU A 99 10.07 12.45 6.43
C GLU A 99 9.75 11.10 7.04
N GLY A 100 9.31 10.14 6.23
CA GLY A 100 9.02 8.82 6.73
C GLY A 100 8.85 7.76 5.65
N THR A 101 8.78 6.52 6.11
CA THR A 101 8.49 5.33 5.31
C THR A 101 7.29 4.61 5.91
N GLY A 102 6.35 4.20 5.06
CA GLY A 102 5.21 3.38 5.46
C GLY A 102 5.18 2.07 4.70
N GLU A 103 4.60 1.06 5.32
CA GLU A 103 4.19 -0.16 4.66
C GLU A 103 2.85 -0.66 5.22
N VAL A 104 2.04 -1.27 4.36
CA VAL A 104 0.79 -1.93 4.72
C VAL A 104 0.68 -3.25 3.96
N THR A 105 0.23 -4.29 4.64
CA THR A 105 -0.05 -5.60 4.05
C THR A 105 -1.54 -5.89 4.15
N TYR A 106 -2.15 -6.21 3.01
CA TYR A 106 -3.57 -6.52 2.90
C TYR A 106 -3.83 -8.03 2.95
N LYS A 107 -4.86 -8.45 3.69
CA LYS A 107 -5.25 -9.86 3.87
C LYS A 107 -6.77 -10.00 3.68
N GLY A 108 -7.26 -9.63 2.51
CA GLY A 108 -8.67 -9.62 2.14
C GLY A 108 -9.42 -8.47 2.80
N ASP A 109 -10.06 -8.77 3.94
CA ASP A 109 -10.90 -7.83 4.71
C ASP A 109 -10.14 -7.20 5.91
N THR A 110 -8.85 -7.51 6.06
CA THR A 110 -8.00 -6.93 7.10
C THR A 110 -6.72 -6.35 6.51
N MET A 111 -6.11 -5.40 7.23
CA MET A 111 -4.81 -4.85 6.90
C MET A 111 -4.00 -4.59 8.16
N GLU A 112 -2.69 -4.73 8.05
CA GLU A 112 -1.72 -4.41 9.09
C GLU A 112 -0.58 -3.62 8.47
N GLY A 113 -0.10 -2.59 9.15
CA GLY A 113 0.94 -1.72 8.63
C GLY A 113 1.73 -1.03 9.70
N THR A 114 2.84 -0.43 9.28
CA THR A 114 3.73 0.36 10.10
C THR A 114 4.12 1.61 9.34
N MET A 115 4.39 2.68 10.08
CA MET A 115 4.89 3.91 9.52
C MET A 115 5.90 4.53 10.47
N ASP A 116 7.13 4.66 10.00
CA ASP A 116 8.23 5.27 10.73
C ASP A 116 8.48 6.66 10.16
N MET A 117 8.47 7.67 11.04
CA MET A 117 8.62 9.07 10.68
C MET A 117 9.67 9.77 11.55
N VAL A 118 10.32 10.77 10.98
CA VAL A 118 11.30 11.63 11.64
C VAL A 118 10.86 13.08 11.45
N ILE A 119 10.67 13.78 12.57
CA ILE A 119 10.42 15.23 12.58
C ILE A 119 11.78 15.92 12.59
N GLN A 120 12.19 16.47 11.44
CA GLN A 120 13.55 16.96 11.23
C GLN A 120 13.92 18.11 12.16
N GLY A 121 13.00 19.06 12.42
CA GLY A 121 13.29 20.20 13.30
C GLY A 121 13.46 19.86 14.78
N ALA A 122 13.05 18.66 15.21
CA ALA A 122 13.17 18.20 16.60
C ALA A 122 14.04 16.94 16.75
N GLY A 123 14.48 16.32 15.65
CA GLY A 123 15.17 15.03 15.66
C GLY A 123 14.35 13.89 16.30
N MET A 124 13.02 14.03 16.33
CA MET A 124 12.13 13.12 17.06
C MET A 124 11.64 12.02 16.13
N GLN A 125 11.76 10.76 16.58
CA GLN A 125 11.22 9.60 15.86
C GLN A 125 9.80 9.28 16.34
N VAL A 126 8.94 9.01 15.38
CA VAL A 126 7.54 8.66 15.58
C VAL A 126 7.28 7.35 14.84
N LYS A 127 6.85 6.32 15.56
CA LYS A 127 6.44 5.04 14.99
C LYS A 127 4.93 4.91 15.12
N ASN A 128 4.26 4.60 14.02
CA ASN A 128 2.83 4.30 14.01
C ASN A 128 2.61 2.84 13.65
N LYS A 129 1.74 2.18 14.39
CA LYS A 129 1.19 0.88 14.03
C LYS A 129 -0.22 1.09 13.52
N ILE A 130 -0.50 0.52 12.36
CA ILE A 130 -1.78 0.64 11.66
C ILE A 130 -2.42 -0.74 11.65
N SER A 131 -3.68 -0.82 12.04
CA SER A 131 -4.54 -1.98 11.81
C SER A 131 -5.83 -1.52 11.17
N GLY A 132 -6.40 -2.33 10.29
CA GLY A 132 -7.65 -1.99 9.64
C GLY A 132 -8.51 -3.19 9.32
N LYS A 133 -9.81 -2.95 9.23
CA LYS A 133 -10.83 -3.94 8.88
C LYS A 133 -11.85 -3.33 7.93
N ARG A 134 -12.19 -4.05 6.87
CA ARG A 134 -13.29 -3.69 5.98
C ARG A 134 -14.63 -3.85 6.70
N ILE A 135 -15.44 -2.80 6.70
CA ILE A 135 -16.74 -2.75 7.36
C ILE A 135 -17.92 -2.70 6.38
N GLY A 136 -17.68 -2.58 5.07
CA GLY A 136 -18.73 -2.62 4.06
C GLY A 136 -18.30 -2.00 2.74
N ASP A 137 -19.29 -1.70 1.91
CA ASP A 137 -19.12 -0.91 0.70
C ASP A 137 -19.03 0.59 1.05
N CYS A 138 -18.48 1.39 0.15
CA CYS A 138 -18.52 2.85 0.27
C CYS A 138 -19.93 3.37 0.02
N ASP A 139 -20.26 4.49 0.66
CA ASP A 139 -21.53 5.21 0.48
C ASP A 139 -21.58 5.95 -0.87
#